data_AF-A0A7N2MW47-F1
#
_entry.id   AF-A0A7N2MW47-F1
#
_cell.length_a   1.000
_cell.length_b   1.000
_cell.length_c   1.000
_cell.angle_alpha   90.00
_cell.angle_beta   90.00
_cell.angle_gamma   90.00
#
_symmetry.space_group_name_H-M   'P 1'
#
loop_
_entity.id
_entity.type
_entity.pdbx_description
1 polymer ?
#
loop_
_entity_poly.entity_id
_entity_poly.type
_entity_poly.pdbx_seq_one_letter_code
_entity_poly.pdbx_strand_id
1 'polypeptide(L)'
;MFTSIGDLFEFPTETKLKVTYDRPFHGYSSFPPFERMMIDNATSKDVTQKLTNIFLPNGNDNYCESANSYVKLTAELDKMVTRMVFESYCVKKYYDSHMESTTHSLVLLKYTEPEKIGTNQGIPSHTDKLFTTIIHQNRVKGLEIKTKDGE
;
A
#
# COMPACT_ATOMS: atom_id res chain seq x y z
N MET A 1 -10.73 8.36 -4.13
CA MET A 1 -9.63 7.53 -3.58
C MET A 1 -8.77 8.31 -2.59
N PHE A 2 -7.94 9.28 -3.00
CA PHE A 2 -7.06 10.01 -2.06
C PHE A 2 -7.82 10.77 -0.96
N THR A 3 -8.97 11.37 -1.27
CA THR A 3 -9.85 11.99 -0.25
C THR A 3 -10.26 10.95 0.79
N SER A 4 -10.83 9.84 0.34
CA SER A 4 -11.25 8.72 1.19
C SER A 4 -10.09 8.21 2.06
N ILE A 5 -8.91 7.98 1.48
CA ILE A 5 -7.72 7.56 2.23
C ILE A 5 -7.28 8.61 3.24
N GLY A 6 -7.35 9.90 2.88
CA GLY A 6 -7.12 11.01 3.79
C GLY A 6 -8.01 10.91 5.03
N ASP A 7 -9.30 10.63 4.84
CA ASP A 7 -10.26 10.48 5.94
C ASP A 7 -9.87 9.37 6.93
N LEU A 8 -9.22 8.27 6.49
CA LEU A 8 -8.73 7.21 7.40
C LEU A 8 -7.66 7.71 8.35
N PHE A 9 -6.83 8.64 7.90
CA PHE A 9 -5.76 9.21 8.69
C PHE A 9 -6.26 10.27 9.69
N GLU A 10 -7.45 10.81 9.48
CA GLU A 10 -8.11 11.74 10.41
C GLU A 10 -8.79 11.04 11.60
N PHE A 11 -8.91 9.70 11.59
CA PHE A 11 -9.38 8.95 12.75
C PHE A 11 -8.42 9.08 13.95
N PRO A 12 -8.94 8.97 15.19
CA PRO A 12 -8.10 8.96 16.39
C PRO A 12 -7.02 7.88 16.32
N THR A 13 -5.84 8.18 16.87
CA THR A 13 -4.69 7.27 16.88
C THR A 13 -5.05 5.92 17.50
N GLU A 14 -5.88 5.89 18.53
CA GLU A 14 -6.37 4.67 19.19
C GLU A 14 -7.19 3.78 18.25
N THR A 15 -7.88 4.36 17.27
CA THR A 15 -8.61 3.61 16.24
C THR A 15 -7.64 3.06 15.21
N LYS A 16 -6.70 3.88 14.74
CA LYS A 16 -5.67 3.47 13.77
C LYS A 16 -4.79 2.34 14.32
N LEU A 17 -4.43 2.39 15.61
CA LEU A 17 -3.66 1.34 16.31
C LEU A 17 -4.38 -0.02 16.39
N LYS A 18 -5.70 -0.10 16.16
CA LYS A 18 -6.41 -1.38 16.05
C LYS A 18 -6.08 -2.14 14.77
N VAL A 19 -5.52 -1.45 13.76
CA VAL A 19 -5.03 -2.08 12.52
C VAL A 19 -3.74 -2.83 12.83
N THR A 20 -3.89 -4.11 13.17
CA THR A 20 -2.82 -5.00 13.64
C THR A 20 -2.74 -6.27 12.80
N TYR A 21 -1.51 -6.79 12.67
CA TYR A 21 -1.16 -8.02 11.99
C TYR A 21 0.00 -8.71 12.72
N ASP A 22 0.05 -10.03 12.67
CA ASP A 22 1.16 -10.81 13.26
C ASP A 22 2.44 -10.68 12.44
N ARG A 23 2.30 -10.34 11.15
CA ARG A 23 3.42 -10.17 10.23
C ARG A 23 4.22 -8.91 10.60
N PRO A 24 5.56 -8.99 10.72
CA PRO A 24 6.38 -7.82 11.05
C PRO A 24 6.14 -6.66 10.09
N PHE A 25 6.21 -5.43 10.61
CA PHE A 25 6.04 -4.15 9.89
C PHE A 25 4.64 -3.88 9.31
N HIS A 26 3.69 -4.81 9.46
CA HIS A 26 2.30 -4.63 9.04
C HIS A 26 1.47 -3.96 10.13
N GLY A 27 0.35 -3.37 9.74
CA GLY A 27 -0.52 -2.60 10.62
C GLY A 27 -0.28 -1.10 10.53
N TYR A 28 -0.80 -0.37 11.51
CA TYR A 28 -0.57 1.06 11.64
C TYR A 28 0.73 1.37 12.38
N SER A 29 1.47 2.35 11.88
CA SER A 29 2.63 2.91 12.54
C SER A 29 2.75 4.40 12.22
N SER A 30 3.19 5.19 13.20
CA SER A 30 3.42 6.63 13.04
C SER A 30 4.85 6.96 13.46
N PHE A 31 5.66 7.45 12.52
CA PHE A 31 7.04 7.87 12.75
C PHE A 31 7.29 9.15 11.97
N PRO A 32 7.64 10.29 12.60
CA PRO A 32 7.98 11.49 11.84
C PRO A 32 8.99 11.18 10.73
N PRO A 33 8.78 11.60 9.47
CA PRO A 33 7.76 12.54 8.99
C PRO A 33 6.51 11.89 8.35
N PHE A 34 6.17 10.64 8.65
CA PHE A 34 5.02 9.97 8.04
C PHE A 34 4.21 9.08 8.99
N GLU A 35 2.96 8.86 8.62
CA GLU A 35 2.16 7.76 9.15
C GLU A 35 1.83 6.77 8.05
N ARG A 36 1.77 5.49 8.42
CA ARG A 36 1.62 4.36 7.50
C ARG A 36 0.58 3.39 8.01
N MET A 37 -0.25 2.88 7.10
CA MET A 37 -1.05 1.67 7.31
C MET A 37 -0.67 0.64 6.27
N MET A 38 -0.10 -0.48 6.70
CA MET A 38 0.21 -1.62 5.83
C MET A 38 -0.82 -2.73 6.08
N ILE A 39 -1.66 -2.97 5.08
CA ILE A 39 -2.76 -3.94 5.10
C ILE A 39 -2.26 -5.19 4.38
N ASP A 40 -2.09 -6.29 5.12
CA ASP A 40 -1.72 -7.56 4.49
C ASP A 40 -2.92 -8.21 3.81
N ASN A 41 -2.65 -8.95 2.73
CA ASN A 41 -3.67 -9.70 1.98
C ASN A 41 -4.93 -8.85 1.68
N ALA A 42 -4.72 -7.64 1.15
CA ALA A 42 -5.75 -6.62 0.99
C ALA A 42 -6.88 -7.03 0.03
N THR A 43 -6.67 -8.07 -0.80
CA THR A 43 -7.69 -8.65 -1.68
C THR A 43 -8.68 -9.57 -0.94
N SER A 44 -8.40 -9.93 0.31
CA SER A 44 -9.25 -10.80 1.13
C SER A 44 -10.47 -10.06 1.68
N LYS A 45 -11.66 -10.66 1.52
CA LYS A 45 -12.90 -10.13 2.08
C LYS A 45 -12.83 -9.99 3.60
N ASP A 46 -12.23 -10.96 4.29
CA ASP A 46 -12.13 -10.94 5.75
C ASP A 46 -11.28 -9.78 6.25
N VAL A 47 -10.19 -9.47 5.55
CA VAL A 47 -9.34 -8.32 5.82
C VAL A 47 -10.12 -7.02 5.62
N THR A 48 -10.84 -6.91 4.51
CA THR A 48 -11.64 -5.71 4.21
C THR A 48 -12.75 -5.49 5.25
N GLN A 49 -13.42 -6.55 5.67
CA GLN A 49 -14.45 -6.50 6.71
C GLN A 49 -13.87 -6.10 8.07
N LYS A 50 -12.71 -6.66 8.45
CA LYS A 50 -12.01 -6.29 9.69
C LYS A 50 -11.71 -4.79 9.72
N LEU A 51 -11.20 -4.23 8.61
CA LEU A 51 -10.92 -2.80 8.50
C LEU A 51 -12.20 -1.95 8.55
N THR A 52 -13.26 -2.36 7.85
CA THR A 52 -14.56 -1.68 7.93
C THR A 52 -15.07 -1.63 9.37
N ASN A 53 -14.97 -2.72 10.12
CA ASN A 53 -15.42 -2.75 11.52
C ASN A 53 -14.58 -1.82 12.43
N ILE A 54 -13.30 -1.61 12.11
CA ILE A 54 -12.41 -0.72 12.86
C ILE A 54 -12.79 0.76 12.64
N PHE A 55 -12.95 1.16 11.38
CA PHE A 55 -13.13 2.57 11.00
C PHE A 55 -14.60 3.00 10.91
N LEU A 56 -15.51 2.06 10.62
CA LEU A 56 -16.92 2.33 10.34
C LEU A 56 -17.81 1.36 11.12
N PRO A 57 -17.75 1.35 12.47
CA PRO A 57 -18.50 0.39 13.28
C PRO A 57 -20.02 0.50 13.13
N ASN A 58 -20.52 1.67 12.70
CA ASN A 58 -21.94 1.94 12.46
C ASN A 58 -22.36 1.79 10.99
N GLY A 59 -21.46 1.29 10.13
CA GLY A 59 -21.71 1.06 8.70
C GLY A 59 -21.51 2.30 7.82
N ASN A 60 -20.91 2.06 6.63
CA ASN A 60 -20.97 2.93 5.46
C ASN A 60 -20.54 2.11 4.23
N ASP A 61 -21.50 1.47 3.56
CA ASP A 61 -21.26 0.49 2.50
C ASP A 61 -20.48 1.08 1.30
N ASN A 62 -20.73 2.36 0.98
CA ASN A 62 -20.12 3.05 -0.17
C ASN A 62 -18.61 3.23 -0.03
N TYR A 63 -18.10 3.37 1.20
CA TYR A 63 -16.67 3.58 1.45
C TYR A 63 -15.85 2.29 1.19
N CYS A 64 -16.40 1.15 1.62
CA CYS A 64 -15.75 -0.15 1.47
C CYS A 64 -15.69 -0.57 -0.01
N GLU A 65 -16.72 -0.28 -0.80
CA GLU A 65 -16.79 -0.66 -2.21
C GLU A 65 -15.69 -0.01 -3.07
N SER A 66 -15.41 1.27 -2.82
CA SER A 66 -14.38 2.02 -3.56
C SER A 66 -12.96 1.52 -3.26
N ALA A 67 -12.64 1.24 -1.99
CA ALA A 67 -11.33 0.72 -1.59
C ALA A 67 -11.11 -0.71 -2.12
N ASN A 68 -12.14 -1.56 -2.03
CA ASN A 68 -12.09 -2.93 -2.54
C ASN A 68 -11.91 -2.98 -4.05
N SER A 69 -12.61 -2.11 -4.78
CA SER A 69 -12.48 -2.02 -6.23
C SER A 69 -11.08 -1.57 -6.64
N TYR A 70 -10.50 -0.61 -5.91
CA TYR A 70 -9.13 -0.17 -6.15
C TYR A 70 -8.11 -1.30 -5.95
N VAL A 71 -8.18 -2.01 -4.81
CA VAL A 71 -7.24 -3.10 -4.51
C VAL A 71 -7.34 -4.22 -5.55
N LYS A 72 -8.57 -4.59 -5.96
CA LYS A 72 -8.76 -5.59 -7.02
C LYS A 72 -8.16 -5.14 -8.34
N LEU A 73 -8.42 -3.90 -8.76
CA LEU A 73 -7.88 -3.36 -9.99
C LEU A 73 -6.34 -3.38 -9.98
N THR A 74 -5.71 -2.94 -8.89
CA THR A 74 -4.26 -2.95 -8.75
C THR A 74 -3.68 -4.36 -8.70
N ALA A 75 -4.36 -5.31 -8.06
CA ALA A 75 -3.94 -6.71 -8.03
C ALA A 75 -4.02 -7.36 -9.43
N GLU A 76 -5.06 -7.08 -10.22
CA GLU A 76 -5.14 -7.56 -11.61
C GLU A 76 -4.06 -6.91 -12.50
N LEU A 77 -3.75 -5.63 -12.28
CA LEU A 77 -2.64 -4.97 -12.96
C LEU A 77 -1.29 -5.61 -12.60
N ASP A 78 -1.05 -5.91 -11.32
CA ASP A 78 0.18 -6.58 -10.87
C ASP A 78 0.32 -7.98 -11.50
N LYS A 79 -0.75 -8.78 -11.49
CA LYS A 79 -0.79 -10.08 -12.18
C LYS A 79 -0.42 -9.97 -13.66
N MET A 80 -0.99 -8.99 -14.35
CA MET A 80 -0.72 -8.77 -15.77
C MET A 80 0.75 -8.40 -16.00
N VAL A 81 1.29 -7.46 -15.23
CA VAL A 81 2.69 -7.03 -15.34
C VAL A 81 3.65 -8.18 -15.00
N THR A 82 3.40 -8.89 -13.91
CA THR A 82 4.18 -10.06 -13.48
C THR A 82 4.18 -11.13 -14.57
N ARG A 83 3.03 -11.42 -15.19
CA ARG A 83 2.96 -12.35 -16.32
C ARG A 83 3.80 -11.87 -17.50
N MET A 84 3.72 -10.59 -17.87
CA MET A 84 4.51 -10.02 -18.96
C MET A 84 6.02 -10.17 -18.69
N VAL A 85 6.48 -9.98 -17.46
CA VAL A 85 7.87 -10.20 -17.06
C VAL A 85 8.25 -11.68 -17.22
N PHE A 86 7.44 -12.62 -16.73
CA PHE A 86 7.75 -14.05 -16.88
C PHE A 86 7.78 -14.49 -18.36
N GLU A 87 6.89 -13.93 -19.19
CA GLU A 87 6.88 -14.16 -20.63
C GLU A 87 8.11 -13.55 -21.31
N SER A 88 8.54 -12.34 -20.94
CA SER A 88 9.71 -11.69 -21.54
C SER A 88 11.03 -12.40 -21.25
N TYR A 89 11.11 -13.10 -20.12
CA TYR A 89 12.26 -13.94 -19.75
C TYR A 89 12.12 -15.41 -20.20
N CYS A 90 11.10 -15.76 -20.99
CA CYS A 90 10.82 -17.11 -21.48
C CYS A 90 10.63 -18.16 -20.36
N VAL A 91 10.15 -17.74 -19.20
CA VAL A 91 9.98 -18.57 -17.99
C VAL A 91 8.52 -18.66 -17.51
N LYS A 92 7.56 -18.38 -18.40
CA LYS A 92 6.11 -18.44 -18.15
C LYS A 92 5.64 -19.67 -17.36
N LYS A 93 6.28 -20.83 -17.56
CA LYS A 93 5.96 -22.07 -16.84
C LYS A 93 6.01 -21.98 -15.30
N TYR A 94 6.69 -20.97 -14.74
CA TYR A 94 6.76 -20.75 -13.29
C TYR A 94 5.76 -19.69 -12.78
N TYR A 95 5.01 -19.04 -13.66
CA TYR A 95 4.11 -17.94 -13.31
C TYR A 95 3.01 -18.38 -12.34
N ASP A 96 2.31 -19.48 -12.63
CA ASP A 96 1.18 -19.93 -11.80
C ASP A 96 1.66 -20.28 -10.38
N SER A 97 2.77 -21.01 -10.26
CA SER A 97 3.38 -21.33 -8.95
C SER A 97 3.83 -20.09 -8.19
N HIS A 98 4.37 -19.09 -8.88
CA HIS A 98 4.69 -17.81 -8.26
C HIS A 98 3.44 -17.13 -7.73
N MET A 99 2.39 -17.03 -8.55
CA MET A 99 1.13 -16.37 -8.17
C MET A 99 0.41 -17.07 -7.01
N GLU A 100 0.47 -18.40 -6.92
CA GLU A 100 -0.06 -19.17 -5.78
C GLU A 100 0.63 -18.82 -4.46
N SER A 101 1.91 -18.41 -4.52
CA SER A 101 2.69 -17.98 -3.34
C SER A 101 2.60 -16.48 -3.05
N THR A 102 1.94 -15.70 -3.90
CA THR A 102 1.93 -14.23 -3.83
C THR A 102 0.74 -13.72 -3.03
N THR A 103 1.02 -12.89 -2.02
CA THR A 103 0.03 -12.08 -1.29
C THR A 103 0.11 -10.63 -1.72
N HIS A 104 -1.04 -9.96 -1.91
CA HIS A 104 -1.08 -8.55 -2.29
C HIS A 104 -1.32 -7.69 -1.05
N SER A 105 -0.31 -6.93 -0.63
CA SER A 105 -0.42 -5.98 0.48
C SER A 105 -0.69 -4.57 -0.05
N LEU A 106 -1.54 -3.80 0.64
CA LEU A 106 -1.78 -2.39 0.35
C LEU A 106 -1.09 -1.53 1.40
N VAL A 107 -0.28 -0.57 0.94
CA VAL A 107 0.37 0.41 1.82
C VAL A 107 -0.24 1.79 1.59
N LEU A 108 -0.81 2.36 2.64
CA LEU A 108 -1.27 3.74 2.69
C LEU A 108 -0.21 4.57 3.42
N LEU A 109 0.25 5.65 2.80
CA LEU A 109 1.26 6.55 3.34
C LEU A 109 0.73 7.98 3.34
N LYS A 110 0.87 8.66 4.48
CA LYS A 110 0.65 10.10 4.61
C LYS A 110 1.92 10.73 5.18
N TYR A 111 2.53 11.60 4.39
CA TYR A 111 3.69 12.38 4.80
C TYR A 111 3.22 13.71 5.39
N THR A 112 3.90 14.19 6.42
CA THR A 112 3.77 15.56 6.90
C THR A 112 4.30 16.52 5.84
N GLU A 113 3.80 17.76 5.87
CA GLU A 113 4.35 18.80 5.00
C GLU A 113 5.84 19.00 5.33
N PRO A 114 6.72 19.07 4.33
CA PRO A 114 8.13 19.33 4.56
C PRO A 114 8.33 20.70 5.20
N GLU A 115 9.29 20.82 6.11
CA GLU A 115 9.68 22.11 6.64
C GLU A 115 10.40 22.94 5.56
N LYS A 116 10.26 24.27 5.61
CA LYS A 116 10.96 25.14 4.64
C LYS A 116 12.49 25.17 4.84
N ILE A 117 12.98 24.62 5.96
CA ILE A 117 14.37 24.68 6.40
C ILE A 117 14.80 23.26 6.79
N GLY A 118 15.97 22.80 6.32
CA GLY A 118 16.53 21.49 6.65
C GLY A 118 16.46 20.46 5.50
N THR A 119 16.80 19.21 5.80
CA THR A 119 16.71 18.09 4.86
C THR A 119 15.29 17.55 4.83
N ASN A 120 14.54 17.84 3.76
CA ASN A 120 13.17 17.37 3.54
C ASN A 120 13.08 15.89 3.08
N GLN A 121 13.92 15.03 3.67
CA GLN A 121 13.93 13.61 3.34
C GLN A 121 12.79 12.89 4.08
N GLY A 122 11.83 12.36 3.33
CA GLY A 122 10.71 11.60 3.88
C GLY A 122 11.11 10.21 4.38
N ILE A 123 11.72 9.40 3.52
CA ILE A 123 12.26 8.06 3.83
C ILE A 123 13.68 7.99 3.26
N PRO A 124 14.64 7.37 3.98
CA PRO A 124 15.95 7.08 3.43
C PRO A 124 15.88 6.24 2.14
N SER A 125 16.91 6.34 1.30
CA SER A 125 17.03 5.48 0.11
C SER A 125 16.99 4.00 0.51
N HIS A 126 16.13 3.24 -0.15
CA HIS A 126 15.92 1.81 0.12
C HIS A 126 15.40 1.10 -1.14
N THR A 127 15.34 -0.23 -1.06
CA THR A 127 14.59 -1.05 -2.01
C THR A 127 13.48 -1.79 -1.27
N ASP A 128 12.40 -2.06 -1.98
CA ASP A 128 11.39 -2.97 -1.50
C ASP A 128 11.93 -4.40 -1.48
N LYS A 129 11.41 -5.22 -0.56
CA LYS A 129 11.72 -6.66 -0.48
C LYS A 129 10.78 -7.51 -1.35
N LEU A 130 9.91 -6.86 -2.12
CA LEU A 130 8.84 -7.48 -2.91
C LEU A 130 9.32 -7.74 -4.34
N PHE A 131 8.59 -8.60 -5.06
CA PHE A 131 8.84 -8.86 -6.48
C PHE A 131 8.50 -7.62 -7.34
N THR A 132 7.35 -7.01 -7.07
CA THR A 132 6.81 -5.85 -7.78
C THR A 132 6.13 -4.88 -6.80
N THR A 133 6.19 -3.59 -7.12
CA THR A 133 5.48 -2.53 -6.40
C THR A 133 4.81 -1.58 -7.40
N ILE A 134 3.53 -1.30 -7.20
CA ILE A 134 2.78 -0.28 -7.95
C ILE A 134 2.59 0.93 -7.05
N ILE A 135 3.10 2.09 -7.46
CA ILE A 135 3.01 3.34 -6.70
C ILE A 135 2.01 4.28 -7.36
N HIS A 136 1.06 4.80 -6.58
CA HIS A 136 0.11 5.82 -6.99
C HIS A 136 0.24 7.02 -6.06
N GLN A 137 0.65 8.17 -6.60
CA GLN A 137 0.88 9.40 -5.84
C GLN A 137 -0.25 10.42 -6.08
N ASN A 138 -0.48 11.28 -5.09
CA ASN A 138 -1.34 12.44 -5.27
C ASN A 138 -0.59 13.55 -6.05
N ARG A 139 -1.16 14.76 -6.12
CA ARG A 139 -0.54 15.90 -6.83
C ARG A 139 0.76 16.42 -6.21
N VAL A 140 1.10 16.00 -4.99
CA VAL A 140 2.34 16.41 -4.30
C VAL A 140 3.45 15.45 -4.71
N LYS A 141 4.51 16.00 -5.31
CA LYS A 141 5.65 15.22 -5.81
C LYS A 141 6.73 15.13 -4.72
N GLY A 142 7.32 13.95 -4.59
CA GLY A 142 8.44 13.69 -3.68
C GLY A 142 9.06 12.30 -3.81
N LEU A 143 8.70 11.55 -4.85
CA LEU A 143 9.32 10.26 -5.14
C LEU A 143 10.53 10.50 -6.04
N GLU A 144 11.68 10.01 -5.61
CA GLU A 144 12.90 9.95 -6.38
C GLU A 144 13.30 8.49 -6.52
N ILE A 145 13.74 8.09 -7.70
CA ILE A 145 14.14 6.71 -8.01
C ILE A 145 15.56 6.77 -8.52
N LYS A 146 16.45 6.03 -7.86
CA LYS A 146 17.82 5.86 -8.32
C LYS A 146 17.85 4.94 -9.54
N THR A 147 18.31 5.47 -10.66
CA THR A 147 18.53 4.76 -11.91
C THR A 147 19.76 3.86 -11.82
N LYS A 148 19.92 2.96 -12.80
CA LYS A 148 21.10 2.09 -12.89
C LYS A 148 22.40 2.87 -13.10
N ASP A 149 22.31 4.04 -13.72
CA ASP A 149 23.45 4.91 -14.01
C ASP A 149 23.86 5.76 -12.80
N GLY A 150 23.14 5.62 -11.68
CA GLY A 150 23.46 6.26 -10.41
C GLY A 150 22.88 7.66 -10.24
N GLU A 151 22.13 8.16 -11.23
CA GLU A 151 21.26 9.33 -11.14
C GLU A 151 20.03 9.03 -10.28
#